data_AF-A0A3P1X9S2-F1
#
_entry.id   AF-A0A3P1X9S2-F1
#
_cell.length_a   1.000
_cell.length_b   1.000
_cell.length_c   1.000
_cell.angle_alpha   90.00
_cell.angle_beta   90.00
_cell.angle_gamma   90.00
#
_symmetry.space_group_name_H-M   'P 1'
#
loop_
_entity.id
_entity.type
_entity.pdbx_description
1 polymer ?
#
loop_
_entity_poly.entity_id
_entity_poly.type
_entity_poly.pdbx_seq_one_letter_code
_entity_poly.pdbx_strand_id
1 'polypeptide(L)'
;DEVVSDSRSGAERKMLARTFNIQTGSVGSNYLGVHVMACYTDKDGTLQQIEVWVNDEYAGELDIRKAEWDFVTLKDGKTVRLRQGANKITFLSSLPYFPEIDAIQVESARQALIKEDPQYNAFIALLKQQRNASTSKLEQEEIIRMTSESDDGL
;
A
#
# COMPACT_ATOMS: atom_id res chain seq x y z
N ASP A 1 -8.79 -23.95 -2.66
CA ASP A 1 -8.52 -24.25 -4.08
C ASP A 1 -7.08 -23.94 -4.39
N GLU A 2 -6.28 -25.02 -4.40
CA GLU A 2 -4.84 -25.01 -4.68
C GLU A 2 -4.67 -25.13 -6.19
N VAL A 3 -4.18 -24.07 -6.86
CA VAL A 3 -3.88 -24.13 -8.29
C VAL A 3 -2.41 -24.49 -8.43
N VAL A 4 -2.13 -25.76 -8.68
CA VAL A 4 -0.81 -26.24 -9.13
C VAL A 4 -0.80 -26.15 -10.65
N SER A 5 0.06 -25.28 -11.20
CA SER A 5 0.30 -25.18 -12.64
C SER A 5 1.60 -25.90 -13.00
N ASP A 6 1.49 -27.11 -13.54
CA ASP A 6 2.61 -27.88 -14.07
C ASP A 6 3.10 -27.25 -15.38
N SER A 7 4.36 -26.82 -15.42
CA SER A 7 5.08 -26.55 -16.68
C SER A 7 6.54 -26.91 -16.50
N ARG A 8 6.92 -28.04 -17.11
CA ARG A 8 8.25 -28.67 -17.08
C ARG A 8 9.36 -27.74 -17.61
N SER A 9 10.11 -27.12 -16.70
CA SER A 9 11.59 -27.01 -16.72
C SER A 9 12.05 -26.05 -15.63
N GLY A 10 12.89 -26.51 -14.71
CA GLY A 10 13.40 -25.72 -13.58
C GLY A 10 12.60 -25.97 -12.32
N ALA A 11 13.28 -26.11 -11.17
CA ALA A 11 12.66 -26.43 -9.89
C ALA A 11 11.39 -25.61 -9.66
N GLU A 12 10.24 -26.28 -9.55
CA GLU A 12 8.96 -25.63 -9.26
C GLU A 12 9.10 -24.85 -7.95
N ARG A 13 9.20 -23.53 -8.06
CA ARG A 13 9.04 -22.65 -6.92
C ARG A 13 7.58 -22.78 -6.49
N LYS A 14 7.34 -23.55 -5.43
CA LYS A 14 6.05 -23.55 -4.75
C LYS A 14 5.81 -22.14 -4.20
N MET A 15 4.91 -21.40 -4.84
CA MET A 15 4.52 -20.05 -4.45
C MET A 15 3.08 -20.04 -3.99
N LEU A 16 2.77 -19.16 -3.06
CA LEU A 16 1.43 -18.84 -2.63
C LEU A 16 0.94 -17.65 -3.45
N ALA A 17 -0.31 -17.71 -3.91
CA ALA A 17 -0.91 -16.66 -4.71
C ALA A 17 -2.25 -16.23 -4.11
N ARG A 18 -2.50 -14.91 -4.04
CA ARG A 18 -3.82 -14.34 -3.75
C ARG A 18 -4.18 -13.33 -4.83
N THR A 19 -5.40 -13.41 -5.32
CA THR A 19 -5.89 -12.59 -6.42
C THR A 19 -7.04 -11.71 -5.97
N PHE A 20 -7.00 -10.46 -6.41
CA PHE A 20 -8.04 -9.45 -6.18
C PHE A 20 -8.53 -8.94 -7.53
N ASN A 21 -9.85 -8.86 -7.70
CA ASN A 21 -10.46 -8.26 -8.87
C ASN A 21 -10.88 -6.83 -8.52
N ILE A 22 -10.41 -5.86 -9.30
CA ILE A 22 -10.76 -4.46 -9.14
C ILE A 22 -11.51 -3.96 -10.37
N GLN A 23 -12.41 -2.99 -10.16
CA GLN A 23 -13.04 -2.22 -11.22
C GLN A 23 -12.44 -0.82 -11.20
N THR A 24 -11.94 -0.36 -12.34
CA THR A 24 -11.33 0.98 -12.44
C THR A 24 -11.69 1.68 -13.73
N GLY A 25 -11.91 2.99 -13.64
CA GLY A 25 -12.01 3.87 -14.80
C GLY A 25 -10.64 4.30 -15.33
N SER A 26 -9.56 4.09 -14.56
CA SER A 26 -8.21 4.49 -14.93
C SER A 26 -7.60 3.48 -15.91
N VAL A 27 -7.04 4.01 -17.00
CA VAL A 27 -6.43 3.21 -18.09
C VAL A 27 -4.95 3.58 -18.21
N GLY A 28 -4.11 2.58 -18.51
CA GLY A 28 -2.68 2.78 -18.73
C GLY A 28 -1.85 2.63 -17.45
N SER A 29 -0.74 3.34 -17.40
CA SER A 29 0.22 3.28 -16.28
C SER A 29 -0.33 4.00 -15.06
N ASN A 30 -0.51 3.27 -13.96
CA ASN A 30 -0.98 3.80 -12.68
C ASN A 30 -0.02 3.36 -11.56
N TYR A 31 0.07 4.17 -10.52
CA TYR A 31 0.78 3.81 -9.31
C TYR A 31 -0.09 2.87 -8.45
N LEU A 32 0.54 1.84 -7.90
CA LEU A 32 -0.08 0.87 -7.01
C LEU A 32 0.45 1.11 -5.59
N GLY A 33 -0.46 1.30 -4.65
CA GLY A 33 -0.20 1.29 -3.21
C GLY A 33 -0.89 0.11 -2.55
N VAL A 34 -0.21 -0.53 -1.60
CA VAL A 34 -0.72 -1.73 -0.93
C VAL A 34 -0.47 -1.60 0.58
N HIS A 35 -1.53 -1.79 1.36
CA HIS A 35 -1.41 -1.95 2.80
C HIS A 35 -1.22 -3.44 3.11
N VAL A 36 -0.02 -3.78 3.60
CA VAL A 36 0.45 -5.17 3.68
C VAL A 36 1.21 -5.41 4.99
N MET A 37 1.05 -6.60 5.54
CA MET A 37 1.90 -7.12 6.61
C MET A 37 2.74 -8.26 6.04
N ALA A 38 3.98 -7.95 5.69
CA ALA A 38 4.94 -8.95 5.24
C ALA A 38 5.49 -9.76 6.42
N CYS A 39 5.95 -10.97 6.15
CA CYS A 39 6.59 -11.84 7.13
C CYS A 39 8.07 -12.06 6.77
N TYR A 40 8.85 -12.51 7.75
CA TYR A 40 10.17 -13.06 7.48
C TYR A 40 10.04 -14.46 6.85
N THR A 41 10.97 -14.79 5.97
CA THR A 41 11.12 -16.16 5.47
C THR A 41 11.79 -17.00 6.55
N ASP A 42 11.23 -18.19 6.82
CA ASP A 42 11.68 -19.09 7.89
C ASP A 42 13.13 -19.60 7.74
N LYS A 43 13.73 -19.47 6.56
CA LYS A 43 15.05 -20.04 6.27
C LYS A 43 16.20 -19.16 6.75
N ASP A 44 16.12 -17.86 6.51
CA ASP A 44 17.29 -16.97 6.62
C ASP A 44 16.97 -15.64 7.34
N GLY A 45 15.76 -15.48 7.91
CA GLY A 45 15.34 -14.22 8.53
C GLY A 45 15.25 -13.04 7.54
N THR A 46 15.26 -13.34 6.23
CA THR A 46 15.10 -12.34 5.17
C THR A 46 13.64 -11.96 5.04
N LEU A 47 13.34 -10.70 4.72
CA LEU A 47 11.96 -10.29 4.43
C LEU A 47 11.44 -10.99 3.18
N GLN A 48 10.18 -11.42 3.24
CA GLN A 48 9.53 -12.06 2.11
C GLN A 48 9.48 -11.12 0.89
N GLN A 49 9.81 -11.69 -0.28
CA GLN A 49 9.58 -11.03 -1.56
C GLN A 49 8.12 -11.27 -1.99
N ILE A 50 7.46 -10.19 -2.38
CA ILE A 50 6.07 -10.20 -2.84
C ILE A 50 6.05 -9.64 -4.26
N GLU A 51 5.81 -10.52 -5.23
CA GLU A 51 5.64 -10.17 -6.63
C GLU A 51 4.21 -9.72 -6.90
N VAL A 52 4.05 -8.80 -7.84
CA VAL A 52 2.77 -8.27 -8.28
C VAL A 52 2.62 -8.54 -9.77
N TRP A 53 1.48 -9.16 -10.10
CA TRP A 53 1.06 -9.46 -11.46
C TRP A 53 -0.27 -8.78 -11.73
N VAL A 54 -0.40 -8.15 -12.89
CA VAL A 54 -1.62 -7.47 -13.31
C VAL A 54 -2.07 -8.02 -14.64
N ASN A 55 -3.28 -8.58 -14.68
CA ASN A 55 -3.84 -9.23 -15.87
C ASN A 55 -2.90 -10.28 -16.49
N ASP A 56 -2.29 -11.12 -15.62
CA ASP A 56 -1.35 -12.18 -15.99
C ASP A 56 0.01 -11.69 -16.54
N GLU A 57 0.30 -10.39 -16.41
CA GLU A 57 1.59 -9.80 -16.75
C GLU A 57 2.35 -9.38 -15.48
N TYR A 58 3.65 -9.71 -15.40
CA TYR A 58 4.49 -9.32 -14.27
C TYR A 58 4.66 -7.80 -14.24
N ALA A 59 4.32 -7.18 -13.12
CA ALA A 59 4.40 -5.73 -12.94
C ALA A 59 5.60 -5.30 -12.08
N GLY A 60 6.02 -6.12 -11.13
CA GLY A 60 7.16 -5.82 -10.27
C GLY A 60 7.09 -6.49 -8.90
N GLU A 61 7.89 -5.99 -7.97
CA GLU A 61 7.92 -6.42 -6.57
C GLU A 61 7.55 -5.26 -5.65
N LEU A 62 6.88 -5.56 -4.54
CA LEU A 62 6.64 -4.58 -3.48
C LEU A 62 7.95 -4.19 -2.78
N ASP A 63 8.09 -2.90 -2.46
CA ASP A 63 9.22 -2.35 -1.71
C ASP A 63 9.04 -2.57 -0.19
N ILE A 64 9.09 -3.83 0.23
CA ILE A 64 8.96 -4.24 1.63
C ILE A 64 10.27 -3.95 2.39
N ARG A 65 10.16 -3.26 3.52
CA ARG A 65 11.32 -2.85 4.34
C ARG A 65 11.30 -3.37 5.77
N LYS A 66 10.15 -3.87 6.24
CA LYS A 66 9.95 -4.36 7.61
C LYS A 66 8.82 -5.39 7.66
N ALA A 67 8.81 -6.21 8.71
CA ALA A 67 7.78 -7.22 8.97
C ALA A 67 6.68 -6.69 9.91
N GLU A 68 6.11 -5.55 9.56
CA GLU A 68 5.01 -4.89 10.25
C GLU A 68 3.98 -4.42 9.22
N TRP A 69 2.80 -3.97 9.68
CA TRP A 69 1.89 -3.23 8.82
C TRP A 69 2.61 -2.01 8.22
N ASP A 70 2.56 -1.93 6.90
CA ASP A 70 3.14 -0.83 6.16
C ASP A 70 2.32 -0.55 4.90
N PHE A 71 2.39 0.69 4.44
CA PHE A 71 1.87 1.07 3.13
C PHE A 71 3.03 1.17 2.16
N VAL A 72 3.05 0.29 1.17
CA VAL A 72 4.17 0.14 0.24
C VAL A 72 3.73 0.34 -1.21
N THR A 73 4.71 0.65 -2.05
CA THR A 73 4.55 0.73 -3.50
C THR A 73 5.47 -0.28 -4.18
N LEU A 74 5.40 -0.38 -5.50
CA LEU A 74 6.40 -1.16 -6.25
C LEU A 74 7.80 -0.54 -6.11
N LYS A 75 8.83 -1.38 -6.09
CA LYS A 75 10.24 -0.97 -6.14
C LYS A 75 10.52 -0.07 -7.35
N ASP A 76 11.50 0.81 -7.20
CA ASP A 76 11.96 1.76 -8.22
C ASP A 76 10.87 2.72 -8.74
N GLY A 77 9.75 2.86 -8.02
CA GLY A 77 8.63 3.70 -8.44
C GLY A 77 7.91 3.20 -9.70
N LYS A 78 7.95 1.87 -9.96
CA LYS A 78 7.24 1.25 -11.08
C LYS A 78 5.73 1.48 -11.02
N THR A 79 5.11 1.44 -12.19
CA THR A 79 3.66 1.53 -12.38
C THR A 79 3.10 0.19 -12.85
N VAL A 80 1.81 -0.01 -12.62
CA VAL A 80 1.03 -1.13 -13.16
C VAL A 80 0.23 -0.68 -14.37
N ARG A 81 0.03 -1.58 -15.34
CA ARG A 81 -0.78 -1.30 -16.52
C ARG A 81 -2.20 -1.82 -16.34
N LEU A 82 -3.17 -0.92 -16.39
CA LEU A 82 -4.58 -1.25 -16.20
C LEU A 82 -5.38 -1.05 -17.49
N ARG A 83 -6.40 -1.89 -17.64
CA ARG A 83 -7.42 -1.83 -18.70
C ARG A 83 -8.67 -1.13 -18.13
N GLN A 84 -9.51 -0.60 -19.00
CA GLN A 84 -10.79 -0.05 -18.57
C GLN A 84 -11.67 -1.17 -17.99
N GLY A 85 -12.29 -0.92 -16.83
CA GLY A 85 -13.15 -1.88 -16.16
C GLY A 85 -12.38 -2.89 -15.31
N ALA A 86 -12.62 -4.18 -15.55
CA ALA A 86 -12.15 -5.26 -14.71
C ALA A 86 -10.64 -5.50 -14.89
N ASN A 87 -9.91 -5.54 -13.78
CA ASN A 87 -8.51 -5.93 -13.75
C ASN A 87 -8.28 -6.94 -12.64
N LYS A 88 -7.35 -7.85 -12.88
CA LYS A 88 -6.92 -8.87 -11.93
C LYS A 88 -5.55 -8.49 -11.38
N ILE A 89 -5.44 -8.29 -10.07
CA ILE A 89 -4.17 -8.07 -9.39
C ILE A 89 -3.86 -9.32 -8.56
N THR A 90 -2.77 -10.00 -8.90
CA THR A 90 -2.32 -11.20 -8.21
C THR A 90 -1.01 -10.91 -7.51
N PHE A 91 -0.96 -11.25 -6.23
CA PHE A 91 0.25 -11.19 -5.42
C PHE A 91 0.80 -12.60 -5.25
N LEU A 92 2.09 -12.76 -5.48
CA LEU A 92 2.80 -14.02 -5.32
C LEU A 92 3.88 -13.88 -4.25
N SER A 93 3.99 -14.88 -3.39
CA SER A 93 5.02 -14.94 -2.36
C SER A 93 5.52 -16.37 -2.16
N SER A 94 6.71 -16.54 -1.60
CA SER A 94 7.24 -17.87 -1.28
C SER A 94 6.56 -18.46 -0.04
N LEU A 95 6.40 -19.79 -0.01
CA LEU A 95 6.04 -20.54 1.19
C LEU A 95 6.92 -20.18 2.42
N PRO A 96 6.43 -20.40 3.66
CA PRO A 96 5.15 -21.04 3.98
C PRO A 96 3.98 -20.09 4.25
N TYR A 97 4.24 -18.79 4.40
CA TYR A 97 3.20 -17.83 4.75
C TYR A 97 2.86 -16.93 3.57
N PHE A 98 1.57 -16.66 3.36
CA PHE A 98 1.14 -15.61 2.46
C PHE A 98 1.07 -14.30 3.27
N PRO A 99 1.59 -13.17 2.77
CA PRO A 99 1.50 -11.89 3.48
C PRO A 99 0.04 -11.46 3.64
N GLU A 100 -0.32 -10.80 4.73
CA GLU A 100 -1.67 -10.27 4.82
C GLU A 100 -1.79 -8.97 4.03
N ILE A 101 -2.80 -8.90 3.18
CA ILE A 101 -3.10 -7.75 2.32
C ILE A 101 -4.46 -7.23 2.74
N ASP A 102 -4.48 -6.00 3.21
CA ASP A 102 -5.66 -5.36 3.79
C ASP A 102 -6.33 -4.40 2.78
N ALA A 103 -5.53 -3.60 2.08
CA ALA A 103 -6.02 -2.64 1.11
C ALA A 103 -5.13 -2.53 -0.13
N ILE A 104 -5.76 -2.27 -1.27
CA ILE A 104 -5.10 -2.00 -2.54
C ILE A 104 -5.63 -0.67 -3.08
N GLN A 105 -4.74 0.26 -3.34
CA GLN A 105 -5.05 1.56 -3.92
C GLN A 105 -4.34 1.71 -5.27
N VAL A 106 -5.02 2.31 -6.23
CA VAL A 106 -4.49 2.58 -7.56
C VAL A 106 -4.77 4.03 -7.90
N GLU A 107 -3.74 4.76 -8.33
CA GLU A 107 -3.85 6.18 -8.65
C GLU A 107 -3.03 6.56 -9.89
N SER A 108 -3.45 7.59 -10.61
CA SER A 108 -2.73 8.11 -11.79
C SER A 108 -1.45 8.88 -11.43
N ALA A 109 -1.36 9.38 -10.20
CA ALA A 109 -0.22 10.13 -9.68
C ALA A 109 0.28 9.54 -8.36
N ARG A 110 1.59 9.52 -8.15
CA ARG A 110 2.20 8.94 -6.94
C ARG A 110 1.74 9.66 -5.67
N GLN A 111 1.57 10.98 -5.74
CA GLN A 111 1.15 11.83 -4.62
C GLN A 111 -0.31 11.61 -4.23
N ALA A 112 -1.11 10.95 -5.07
CA ALA A 112 -2.48 10.60 -4.75
C ALA A 112 -2.57 9.26 -3.98
N LEU A 113 -1.50 8.46 -3.98
CA LEU A 113 -1.40 7.29 -3.12
C LEU A 113 -1.27 7.76 -1.68
N ILE A 114 -2.23 7.38 -0.83
CA ILE A 114 -2.51 8.02 0.47
C ILE A 114 -3.00 9.46 0.28
N LYS A 115 -4.32 9.66 0.40
CA LYS A 115 -4.86 10.99 0.62
C LYS A 115 -4.39 11.46 1.99
N GLU A 116 -3.37 12.31 2.00
CA GLU A 116 -3.09 13.13 3.18
C GLU A 116 -4.37 13.89 3.51
N ASP A 117 -4.93 13.64 4.69
CA ASP A 117 -5.98 14.51 5.23
C ASP A 117 -5.27 15.78 5.73
N PRO A 118 -5.43 16.93 5.05
CA PRO A 118 -4.75 18.15 5.45
C PRO A 118 -5.13 18.59 6.86
N GLN A 119 -6.35 18.26 7.31
CA GLN A 119 -6.84 18.59 8.65
C GLN A 119 -6.15 17.70 9.70
N TYR A 120 -5.99 16.41 9.42
CA TYR A 120 -5.23 15.51 10.29
C TYR A 120 -3.75 15.90 10.37
N ASN A 121 -3.14 16.25 9.24
CA ASN A 121 -1.74 16.67 9.21
C ASN A 121 -1.53 17.99 9.96
N ALA A 122 -2.45 18.96 9.83
CA ALA A 122 -2.46 20.18 10.62
C ALA A 122 -2.61 19.88 12.13
N PHE A 123 -3.49 18.95 12.50
CA PHE A 123 -3.67 18.50 13.88
C PHE A 123 -2.40 17.87 14.47
N ILE A 124 -1.75 16.95 13.74
CA ILE A 124 -0.49 16.33 14.17
C ILE A 124 0.64 17.37 14.28
N ALA A 125 0.71 18.33 13.36
CA ALA A 125 1.68 19.42 13.44
C ALA A 125 1.47 20.27 14.70
N LEU A 126 0.22 20.62 15.01
CA LEU A 126 -0.15 21.33 16.25
C LEU A 126 0.24 20.52 17.50
N LEU A 127 -0.10 19.23 17.54
CA LEU A 127 0.26 18.35 18.66
C LEU A 127 1.78 18.25 18.87
N LYS A 128 2.58 18.20 17.80
CA LYS A 128 4.05 18.19 17.89
C LYS A 128 4.60 19.52 18.39
N GLN A 129 4.04 20.64 17.96
CA GLN A 129 4.43 21.98 18.40
C GLN A 129 4.08 22.21 19.88
N GLN A 130 2.92 21.72 20.32
CA GLN A 130 2.46 21.81 21.71
C GLN A 130 3.14 20.80 22.64
N ARG A 131 3.52 19.61 22.17
CA ARG A 131 4.35 18.68 22.95
C ARG A 131 5.71 19.28 23.32
N ASN A 132 6.22 20.21 22.51
CA ASN A 132 7.41 21.00 22.81
C ASN A 132 7.11 22.21 23.72
N ALA A 133 5.84 22.52 23.96
CA ALA A 133 5.34 23.67 24.71
C ALA A 133 4.25 23.25 25.71
N SER A 134 4.61 22.40 26.68
CA SER A 134 3.86 22.15 27.91
C SER A 134 2.50 21.39 27.79
N THR A 135 2.32 20.46 28.73
CA THR A 135 1.18 19.54 28.87
C THR A 135 -0.15 20.25 29.16
N SER A 136 -1.01 20.40 28.16
CA SER A 136 -2.46 20.46 28.37
C SER A 136 -3.17 19.77 27.19
N LYS A 137 -4.13 18.89 27.49
CA LYS A 137 -4.97 18.23 26.48
C LYS A 137 -5.90 19.29 25.90
N LEU A 138 -5.85 19.52 24.59
CA LEU A 138 -6.88 20.26 23.88
C LEU A 138 -7.83 19.27 23.22
N GLU A 139 -9.12 19.52 23.36
CA GLU A 139 -10.17 18.71 22.76
C GLU A 139 -10.37 19.14 21.30
N GLN A 140 -10.77 18.18 20.46
CA GLN A 140 -10.84 18.30 19.00
C GLN A 140 -11.74 19.47 18.53
N GLU A 141 -12.68 19.89 19.38
CA GLU A 141 -13.61 21.01 19.14
C GLU A 141 -12.92 22.39 19.16
N GLU A 142 -11.86 22.58 19.95
CA GLU A 142 -11.15 23.85 20.07
C GLU A 142 -10.35 24.18 18.80
N ILE A 143 -9.87 23.14 18.12
CA ILE A 143 -9.05 23.25 16.91
C ILE A 143 -9.91 23.58 15.68
N ILE A 144 -11.12 23.02 15.60
CA ILE A 144 -12.10 23.37 14.56
C ILE A 144 -12.43 24.87 14.65
N ARG A 145 -12.57 25.39 15.87
CA ARG A 145 -12.86 26.80 16.10
C ARG A 145 -11.71 27.71 15.64
N MET A 146 -10.48 27.42 16.06
CA MET A 146 -9.30 28.21 15.71
C MET A 146 -8.99 28.22 14.20
N THR A 147 -9.26 27.11 13.50
CA THR A 147 -9.06 27.03 12.06
C THR A 147 -10.16 27.74 11.27
N SER A 148 -11.39 27.81 11.79
CA SER A 148 -12.48 28.57 11.17
C SER A 148 -12.31 30.09 11.27
N GLU A 149 -11.69 30.60 12.34
CA GLU A 149 -11.45 32.04 12.52
C GLU A 149 -10.26 32.58 11.69
N SER A 150 -9.48 31.67 11.08
CA SER A 150 -8.32 32.02 10.26
C SER A 150 -8.65 32.30 8.79
N ASP A 151 -9.88 32.00 8.34
CA ASP A 151 -10.30 32.07 6.93
C ASP A 151 -11.12 33.34 6.58
N ASP A 152 -11.44 34.19 7.56
CA ASP A 152 -12.20 35.45 7.38
C ASP A 152 -11.32 36.69 7.14
N GLY A 153 -10.08 36.49 6.68
CA GLY A 153 -9.08 37.56 6.60
C GLY A 153 -8.36 37.66 5.26
N LEU A 154 -9.08 37.90 4.16
CA LEU A 154 -8.60 38.60 2.96
C LEU A 154 -9.74 39.23 2.16
#